data_AF-A0A5B7ZST2-F1
#
_entry.id   AF-A0A5B7ZST2-F1
#
_cell.length_a   1.000
_cell.length_b   1.000
_cell.length_c   1.000
_cell.angle_alpha   90.00
_cell.angle_beta   90.00
_cell.angle_gamma   90.00
#
_symmetry.space_group_name_H-M   'P 1'
#
loop_
_entity.id
_entity.type
_entity.pdbx_description
1 polymer ?
#
loop_
_entity_poly.entity_id
_entity_poly.type
_entity_poly.pdbx_seq_one_letter_code
_entity_poly.pdbx_strand_id
1 'polypeptide(L)'
;MALTLGITGMDSKTEADMQAAFKVANAETGHKWTLVGGDSADYVVIDMDSLYGPMSWLRLHAAGRKVIGLTSVERNQTDYRLPRPISASDLTVLLSEIAGDMPPAEASAPPPAASTPAPAPSDHMPPAQAMHVDAVEDAPAEAPAMAAAPIIEPQAAAPEPEPEPEPEPEPVADLPPDRPLGDWLGANGLARRVRLQRDGGPVLLVDPRSKVWHGPATLKPLVAYFEGTLLIEDFATPDAAAWEAEAEKIGAAQPLSRLQWLAGLLGGHGALLPGNDPDGHYRLTKWPQTEREYPKHFRIATAMMKGPATVAEVAESSGVAQEEVADFINANLATGYAEFVPPAPPEPDTPAQKPAGGLFGRIRGR
;
A
#
# COMPACT_ATOMS: atom_id res chain seq x y z
N MET A 1 14.72 -15.60 -39.28
CA MET A 1 14.98 -15.68 -37.83
C MET A 1 13.65 -15.96 -37.14
N ALA A 2 13.60 -16.74 -36.06
CA ALA A 2 12.37 -16.96 -35.33
C ALA A 2 12.03 -15.69 -34.54
N LEU A 3 10.78 -15.23 -34.64
CA LEU A 3 10.29 -14.07 -33.90
C LEU A 3 10.19 -14.40 -32.41
N THR A 4 10.56 -13.47 -31.54
CA THR A 4 10.49 -13.72 -30.10
C THR A 4 9.29 -13.03 -29.47
N LEU A 5 8.54 -13.78 -28.66
CA LEU A 5 7.36 -13.31 -27.93
C LEU A 5 7.63 -13.41 -26.42
N GLY A 6 7.27 -12.37 -25.68
CA GLY A 6 7.38 -12.30 -24.23
C GLY A 6 6.00 -12.09 -23.62
N ILE A 7 5.84 -12.50 -22.37
CA ILE A 7 4.58 -12.35 -21.62
C ILE A 7 4.93 -11.68 -20.30
N THR A 8 4.22 -10.61 -19.93
CA THR A 8 4.42 -9.93 -18.64
C THR A 8 3.19 -9.11 -18.22
N GLY A 9 3.17 -8.65 -16.97
CA GLY A 9 2.14 -7.71 -16.49
C GLY A 9 0.75 -8.30 -16.24
N MET A 10 0.63 -9.63 -16.08
CA MET A 10 -0.63 -10.34 -15.84
C MET A 10 -0.53 -11.29 -14.63
N ASP A 11 -1.67 -11.73 -14.09
CA ASP A 11 -1.72 -12.72 -13.01
C ASP A 11 -1.37 -14.13 -13.50
N SER A 12 -1.02 -15.03 -12.57
CA SER A 12 -0.54 -16.39 -12.90
C SER A 12 -1.54 -17.25 -13.67
N LYS A 13 -2.85 -17.01 -13.50
CA LYS A 13 -3.88 -17.75 -14.25
C LYS A 13 -3.94 -17.25 -15.69
N THR A 14 -4.02 -15.94 -15.89
CA THR A 14 -4.02 -15.32 -17.22
C THR A 14 -2.73 -15.65 -17.99
N GLU A 15 -1.58 -15.69 -17.30
CA GLU A 15 -0.30 -16.11 -17.89
C GLU A 15 -0.34 -17.55 -18.40
N ALA A 16 -0.87 -18.48 -17.60
CA ALA A 16 -1.00 -19.89 -17.99
C ALA A 16 -1.94 -20.06 -19.20
N ASP A 17 -3.06 -19.34 -19.22
CA ASP A 17 -4.02 -19.32 -20.33
C ASP A 17 -3.37 -18.78 -21.62
N MET A 18 -2.57 -17.71 -21.50
CA MET A 18 -1.80 -17.13 -22.62
C MET A 18 -0.75 -18.10 -23.17
N GLN A 19 0.01 -18.75 -22.29
CA GLN A 19 1.02 -19.74 -22.70
C GLN A 19 0.38 -20.95 -23.40
N ALA A 20 -0.79 -21.39 -22.94
CA ALA A 20 -1.54 -22.46 -23.57
C ALA A 20 -2.04 -22.06 -24.98
N ALA A 21 -2.65 -20.87 -25.10
CA ALA A 21 -3.09 -20.33 -26.38
C ALA A 21 -1.92 -20.14 -27.36
N PHE A 22 -0.77 -19.66 -26.88
CA PHE A 22 0.43 -19.50 -27.68
C PHE A 22 0.95 -20.83 -28.25
N LYS A 23 0.95 -21.92 -27.47
CA LYS A 23 1.42 -23.22 -27.96
C LYS A 23 0.61 -23.70 -29.16
N VAL A 24 -0.71 -23.52 -29.12
CA VAL A 24 -1.61 -23.85 -30.22
C VAL A 24 -1.37 -22.93 -31.41
N ALA A 25 -1.37 -21.61 -31.19
CA ALA A 25 -1.19 -20.62 -32.25
C ALA A 25 0.18 -20.71 -32.95
N ASN A 26 1.24 -21.01 -32.19
CA ASN A 26 2.57 -21.18 -32.75
C ASN A 26 2.68 -22.44 -33.62
N ALA A 27 1.96 -23.52 -33.27
CA ALA A 27 1.89 -24.70 -34.12
C ALA A 27 1.18 -24.38 -35.45
N GLU A 28 0.09 -23.62 -35.41
CA GLU A 28 -0.68 -23.21 -36.60
C GLU A 28 0.10 -22.22 -37.50
N THR A 29 0.94 -21.37 -36.91
CA THR A 29 1.79 -20.42 -37.67
C THR A 29 3.09 -21.03 -38.18
N GLY A 30 3.30 -22.34 -37.98
CA GLY A 30 4.46 -23.08 -38.48
C GLY A 30 5.72 -22.92 -37.63
N HIS A 31 5.56 -22.76 -36.31
CA HIS A 31 6.63 -22.62 -35.31
C HIS A 31 7.60 -21.46 -35.57
N LYS A 32 7.09 -20.37 -36.14
CA LYS A 32 7.87 -19.17 -36.44
C LYS A 32 8.22 -18.34 -35.20
N TRP A 33 7.56 -18.62 -34.07
CA TRP A 33 7.69 -17.85 -32.84
C TRP A 33 8.37 -18.66 -31.72
N THR A 34 9.12 -17.97 -30.87
CA THR A 34 9.73 -18.55 -29.66
C THR A 34 9.36 -17.71 -28.44
N LEU A 35 8.89 -18.36 -27.37
CA LEU A 35 8.68 -17.67 -26.09
C LEU A 35 10.03 -17.46 -25.40
N VAL A 36 10.28 -16.21 -25.00
CA VAL A 36 11.44 -15.82 -24.19
C VAL A 36 10.98 -14.93 -23.04
N GLY A 37 11.88 -14.61 -22.11
CA GLY A 37 11.57 -13.67 -21.03
C GLY A 37 11.10 -12.32 -21.57
N GLY A 38 10.17 -11.65 -20.88
CA GLY A 38 9.55 -10.41 -21.35
C GLY A 38 10.54 -9.30 -21.75
N ASP A 39 11.72 -9.28 -21.15
CA ASP A 39 12.75 -8.25 -21.41
C ASP A 39 13.63 -8.57 -22.63
N SER A 40 13.64 -9.82 -23.09
CA SER A 40 14.42 -10.27 -24.24
C SER A 40 13.59 -10.52 -25.50
N ALA A 41 12.26 -10.41 -25.44
CA ALA A 41 11.35 -10.63 -26.58
C ALA A 41 11.05 -9.40 -27.47
N ASP A 42 11.15 -9.55 -28.79
CA ASP A 42 10.87 -8.50 -29.78
C ASP A 42 9.45 -7.93 -29.64
N TYR A 43 8.49 -8.83 -29.37
CA TYR A 43 7.10 -8.51 -29.09
C TYR A 43 6.75 -8.95 -27.67
N VAL A 44 6.03 -8.10 -26.93
CA VAL A 44 5.63 -8.43 -25.56
C VAL A 44 4.13 -8.28 -25.39
N VAL A 45 3.48 -9.34 -24.91
CA VAL A 45 2.07 -9.34 -24.53
C VAL A 45 1.94 -8.82 -23.12
N ILE A 46 1.10 -7.80 -22.95
CA ILE A 46 0.82 -7.15 -21.68
C ILE A 46 -0.69 -7.13 -21.45
N ASP A 47 -1.12 -7.55 -20.27
CA ASP A 47 -2.50 -7.41 -19.86
C ASP A 47 -2.81 -5.99 -19.40
N MET A 48 -3.45 -5.21 -20.28
CA MET A 48 -3.76 -3.80 -20.03
C MET A 48 -4.93 -3.61 -19.06
N ASP A 49 -5.72 -4.66 -18.83
CA ASP A 49 -6.83 -4.64 -17.87
C ASP A 49 -6.35 -5.01 -16.45
N SER A 50 -5.11 -5.50 -16.33
CA SER A 50 -4.44 -5.77 -15.05
C SER A 50 -3.81 -4.50 -14.47
N LEU A 51 -3.74 -4.45 -13.13
CA LEU A 51 -3.07 -3.39 -12.38
C LEU A 51 -1.59 -3.22 -12.77
N TYR A 52 -0.95 -4.27 -13.30
CA TYR A 52 0.46 -4.28 -13.71
C TYR A 52 0.67 -3.93 -15.19
N GLY A 53 -0.39 -3.90 -15.99
CA GLY A 53 -0.35 -3.67 -17.43
C GLY A 53 0.20 -2.31 -17.84
N PRO A 54 -0.41 -1.21 -17.38
CA PRO A 54 0.02 0.14 -17.74
C PRO A 54 1.49 0.45 -17.36
N MET A 55 1.98 -0.10 -16.25
CA MET A 55 3.38 0.06 -15.82
C MET A 55 4.34 -0.72 -16.72
N SER A 56 3.98 -1.97 -17.04
CA SER A 56 4.77 -2.81 -17.95
C SER A 56 4.83 -2.20 -19.35
N TRP A 57 3.71 -1.64 -19.84
CA TRP A 57 3.64 -0.94 -21.12
C TRP A 57 4.56 0.27 -21.15
N LEU A 58 4.55 1.13 -20.13
CA LEU A 58 5.41 2.31 -20.10
C LEU A 58 6.90 1.94 -20.14
N ARG A 59 7.29 0.91 -19.37
CA ARG A 59 8.67 0.40 -19.34
C ARG A 59 9.11 -0.13 -20.71
N LEU A 60 8.26 -0.92 -21.36
CA LEU A 60 8.57 -1.56 -22.64
C LEU A 60 8.49 -0.58 -23.83
N HIS A 61 7.56 0.36 -23.77
CA HIS A 61 7.47 1.46 -24.73
C HIS A 61 8.70 2.38 -24.65
N ALA A 62 9.15 2.73 -23.43
CA ALA A 62 10.39 3.48 -23.24
C ALA A 62 11.63 2.72 -23.75
N ALA A 63 11.60 1.39 -23.71
CA ALA A 63 12.63 0.52 -24.27
C ALA A 63 12.48 0.27 -25.79
N GLY A 64 11.53 0.92 -26.46
CA GLY A 64 11.29 0.80 -27.90
C GLY A 64 10.75 -0.56 -28.34
N ARG A 65 10.18 -1.35 -27.43
CA ARG A 65 9.63 -2.68 -27.73
C ARG A 65 8.22 -2.58 -28.28
N LYS A 66 7.87 -3.54 -29.14
CA LYS A 66 6.53 -3.66 -29.72
C LYS A 66 5.60 -4.34 -28.73
N VAL A 67 4.53 -3.65 -28.35
CA VAL A 67 3.62 -4.14 -27.31
C VAL A 67 2.31 -4.62 -27.91
N ILE A 68 1.89 -5.80 -27.47
CA ILE A 68 0.57 -6.38 -27.73
C ILE A 68 -0.28 -6.22 -26.46
N GLY A 69 -1.29 -5.36 -26.50
CA GLY A 69 -2.19 -5.15 -25.37
C GLY A 69 -3.32 -6.20 -25.35
N LEU A 70 -3.33 -7.06 -24.32
CA LEU A 70 -4.46 -7.92 -23.97
C LEU A 70 -5.49 -7.08 -23.20
N THR A 71 -6.66 -6.85 -23.77
CA THR A 71 -7.69 -6.00 -23.17
C THR A 71 -9.10 -6.30 -23.68
N SER A 72 -10.10 -6.04 -22.83
CA SER A 72 -11.52 -6.03 -23.17
C SER A 72 -11.97 -4.74 -23.88
N VAL A 73 -11.20 -3.66 -23.80
CA VAL A 73 -11.54 -2.35 -24.39
C VAL A 73 -11.15 -2.31 -25.87
N GLU A 74 -12.01 -1.75 -26.74
CA GLU A 74 -11.75 -1.68 -28.19
C GLU A 74 -10.64 -0.69 -28.57
N ARG A 75 -10.54 0.45 -27.86
CA ARG A 75 -9.48 1.44 -28.06
C ARG A 75 -8.32 1.15 -27.11
N ASN A 76 -7.15 0.82 -27.66
CA ASN A 76 -5.91 0.72 -26.89
C ASN A 76 -4.81 1.61 -27.51
N GLN A 77 -3.78 1.90 -26.73
CA GLN A 77 -2.62 2.71 -27.14
C GLN A 77 -1.39 1.85 -27.50
N THR A 78 -1.55 0.53 -27.62
CA THR A 78 -0.46 -0.41 -27.90
C THR A 78 -0.33 -0.66 -29.41
N ASP A 79 0.82 -1.14 -29.88
CA ASP A 79 1.03 -1.39 -31.31
C ASP A 79 0.05 -2.41 -31.88
N TYR A 80 -0.31 -3.41 -31.08
CA TYR A 80 -1.26 -4.46 -31.45
C TYR A 80 -2.25 -4.74 -30.32
N ARG A 81 -3.39 -5.32 -30.64
CA ARG A 81 -4.44 -5.66 -29.66
C ARG A 81 -4.78 -7.14 -29.72
N LEU A 82 -4.89 -7.76 -28.55
CA LEU A 82 -5.49 -9.08 -28.38
C LEU A 82 -6.76 -8.94 -27.53
N PRO A 83 -7.95 -9.31 -28.03
CA PRO A 83 -9.19 -9.23 -27.26
C PRO A 83 -9.19 -10.21 -26.08
N ARG A 84 -9.96 -9.87 -25.05
CA ARG A 84 -10.43 -10.82 -24.04
C ARG A 84 -11.79 -11.43 -24.47
N PRO A 85 -12.07 -12.72 -24.17
CA PRO A 85 -11.18 -13.70 -23.54
C PRO A 85 -10.06 -14.17 -24.49
N ILE A 86 -8.95 -14.69 -23.93
CA ILE A 86 -7.82 -15.18 -24.73
C ILE A 86 -8.28 -16.36 -25.59
N SER A 87 -8.08 -16.24 -26.90
CA SER A 87 -8.38 -17.29 -27.88
C SER A 87 -7.12 -17.64 -28.69
N ALA A 88 -6.87 -18.93 -28.88
CA ALA A 88 -5.78 -19.38 -29.74
C ALA A 88 -5.95 -18.89 -31.18
N SER A 89 -7.18 -18.85 -31.70
CA SER A 89 -7.47 -18.40 -33.07
C SER A 89 -7.16 -16.91 -33.26
N ASP A 90 -7.54 -16.06 -32.30
CA ASP A 90 -7.25 -14.62 -32.36
C ASP A 90 -5.74 -14.36 -32.26
N LEU A 91 -5.04 -15.14 -31.43
CA LEU A 91 -3.59 -15.09 -31.33
C LEU A 91 -2.91 -15.58 -32.63
N THR A 92 -3.41 -16.63 -33.29
CA THR A 92 -2.90 -17.11 -34.59
C THR A 92 -3.00 -16.02 -35.66
N VAL A 93 -4.14 -15.34 -35.75
CA VAL A 93 -4.36 -14.24 -36.70
C VAL A 93 -3.34 -13.13 -36.43
N LEU A 94 -3.22 -12.70 -35.18
CA LEU A 94 -2.31 -11.62 -34.80
C LEU A 94 -0.84 -11.97 -35.08
N LEU A 95 -0.39 -13.16 -34.69
CA LEU A 95 0.99 -13.61 -34.92
C LEU A 95 1.29 -13.75 -36.43
N SER A 96 0.28 -14.06 -37.25
CA SER A 96 0.43 -14.13 -38.71
C SER A 96 0.51 -12.74 -39.34
N GLU A 97 -0.28 -11.78 -38.85
CA GLU A 97 -0.24 -10.39 -39.26
C GLU A 97 1.14 -9.77 -38.97
N ILE A 98 1.63 -9.92 -37.75
CA ILE A 98 2.95 -9.40 -37.35
C ILE A 98 4.08 -10.05 -38.17
N ALA A 99 3.98 -11.35 -38.46
CA ALA A 99 4.97 -12.03 -39.29
C ALA A 99 4.91 -11.61 -40.78
N GLY A 100 3.76 -11.07 -41.24
CA GLY A 100 3.55 -10.61 -42.62
C GLY A 100 3.95 -9.15 -42.87
N ASP A 101 3.93 -8.30 -41.83
CA ASP A 101 4.15 -6.85 -41.93
C ASP A 101 5.64 -6.45 -41.93
N MET A 102 6.56 -7.41 -42.05
CA MET A 102 8.00 -7.16 -41.99
C MET A 102 8.55 -6.79 -43.39
N PRO A 103 9.25 -5.66 -43.56
CA PRO A 103 10.05 -5.41 -44.77
C PRO A 103 11.22 -6.43 -44.83
N PRO A 104 11.69 -6.82 -46.03
CA PRO A 104 12.77 -7.81 -46.16
C PRO A 104 14.06 -7.30 -45.47
N ALA A 105 14.43 -7.91 -44.33
CA ALA A 105 15.60 -7.49 -43.57
C ALA A 105 16.90 -7.98 -44.23
N GLU A 106 17.80 -7.03 -44.51
CA GLU A 106 19.19 -7.27 -44.88
C GLU A 106 19.92 -8.09 -43.81
N ALA A 107 20.66 -9.09 -44.28
CA ALA A 107 21.38 -10.05 -43.46
C ALA A 107 22.55 -9.41 -42.73
N SER A 108 22.56 -9.50 -41.40
CA SER A 108 23.77 -9.34 -40.58
C SER A 108 24.13 -10.68 -39.95
N ALA A 109 25.37 -11.11 -40.18
CA ALA A 109 25.94 -12.41 -39.85
C ALA A 109 26.22 -12.60 -38.34
N PRO A 110 26.35 -13.85 -37.84
CA PRO A 110 26.37 -14.17 -36.40
C PRO A 110 27.79 -14.27 -35.81
N PRO A 111 27.98 -14.02 -34.50
CA PRO A 111 29.08 -14.57 -33.71
C PRO A 111 28.67 -15.80 -32.87
N PRO A 112 29.65 -16.61 -32.38
CA PRO A 112 29.48 -18.03 -32.08
C PRO A 112 29.12 -18.37 -30.62
N ALA A 113 28.82 -19.65 -30.43
CA ALA A 113 28.12 -20.29 -29.32
C ALA A 113 28.98 -20.72 -28.10
N ALA A 114 28.24 -21.24 -27.09
CA ALA A 114 28.60 -22.00 -25.87
C ALA A 114 28.84 -21.14 -24.60
N SER A 115 28.28 -21.44 -23.41
CA SER A 115 28.05 -22.75 -22.78
C SER A 115 26.91 -22.75 -21.72
N THR A 116 26.16 -23.85 -21.69
CA THR A 116 25.57 -24.65 -20.58
C THR A 116 24.80 -24.00 -19.40
N PRO A 117 23.60 -24.52 -19.03
CA PRO A 117 22.82 -24.08 -17.86
C PRO A 117 23.13 -24.87 -16.57
N ALA A 118 22.95 -24.23 -15.41
CA ALA A 118 22.99 -24.83 -14.07
C ALA A 118 21.82 -24.27 -13.19
N PRO A 119 21.38 -24.97 -12.13
CA PRO A 119 19.96 -25.23 -11.83
C PRO A 119 19.29 -24.23 -10.87
N ALA A 120 17.94 -24.29 -10.85
CA ALA A 120 17.06 -23.54 -9.97
C ALA A 120 17.16 -24.01 -8.50
N PRO A 121 17.06 -23.11 -7.49
CA PRO A 121 16.86 -23.49 -6.11
C PRO A 121 15.37 -23.71 -5.81
N SER A 122 15.05 -24.90 -5.30
CA SER A 122 13.81 -25.16 -4.57
C SER A 122 14.04 -24.84 -3.09
N ASP A 123 13.24 -23.95 -2.51
CA ASP A 123 13.13 -23.86 -1.05
C ASP A 123 11.66 -24.00 -0.62
N HIS A 124 11.41 -25.14 0.04
CA HIS A 124 10.19 -25.46 0.76
C HIS A 124 10.15 -24.68 2.07
N MET A 125 9.07 -23.91 2.31
CA MET A 125 8.74 -23.39 3.64
C MET A 125 7.96 -24.45 4.46
N PRO A 126 8.27 -24.64 5.75
CA PRO A 126 7.43 -25.42 6.66
C PRO A 126 6.28 -24.58 7.28
N PRO A 127 5.16 -25.22 7.67
CA PRO A 127 4.01 -24.53 8.27
C PRO A 127 4.23 -24.22 9.76
N ALA A 128 3.82 -23.02 10.18
CA ALA A 128 3.84 -22.58 11.57
C ALA A 128 2.67 -23.19 12.37
N GLN A 129 2.99 -23.70 13.56
CA GLN A 129 2.08 -24.35 14.50
C GLN A 129 1.25 -23.32 15.29
N ALA A 130 -0.04 -23.60 15.46
CA ALA A 130 -0.94 -22.87 16.34
C ALA A 130 -0.82 -23.39 17.78
N MET A 131 -0.64 -22.49 18.75
CA MET A 131 -0.74 -22.82 20.18
C MET A 131 -2.14 -22.47 20.69
N HIS A 132 -2.83 -23.50 21.20
CA HIS A 132 -4.02 -23.41 22.03
C HIS A 132 -3.65 -22.90 23.43
N VAL A 133 -4.46 -22.01 23.99
CA VAL A 133 -4.51 -21.73 25.44
C VAL A 133 -5.80 -22.31 25.98
N ASP A 134 -5.64 -23.16 26.99
CA ASP A 134 -6.68 -23.97 27.60
C ASP A 134 -7.39 -23.20 28.75
N ALA A 135 -8.61 -23.65 29.01
CA ALA A 135 -9.60 -23.05 29.88
C ALA A 135 -9.28 -23.19 31.38
N VAL A 136 -9.84 -22.29 32.19
CA VAL A 136 -10.04 -22.51 33.63
C VAL A 136 -11.46 -22.05 33.99
N GLU A 137 -12.29 -23.03 34.34
CA GLU A 137 -13.58 -22.88 35.01
C GLU A 137 -13.50 -23.75 36.28
N ASP A 138 -13.78 -23.19 37.46
CA ASP A 138 -14.94 -23.61 38.27
C ASP A 138 -15.04 -22.78 39.56
N ALA A 139 -16.28 -22.60 40.02
CA ALA A 139 -16.69 -21.94 41.25
C ALA A 139 -16.53 -22.89 42.48
N PRO A 140 -16.92 -22.47 43.69
CA PRO A 140 -18.31 -22.76 44.09
C PRO A 140 -18.99 -21.69 44.98
N ALA A 141 -20.32 -21.83 45.03
CA ALA A 141 -21.27 -21.04 45.80
C ALA A 141 -21.43 -21.53 47.26
N GLU A 142 -21.88 -20.63 48.15
CA GLU A 142 -22.71 -21.00 49.31
C GLU A 142 -23.52 -19.81 49.84
N ALA A 143 -24.82 -20.05 50.08
CA ALA A 143 -25.75 -19.26 50.90
C ALA A 143 -26.46 -20.27 51.82
N PRO A 144 -26.99 -19.92 53.02
CA PRO A 144 -28.35 -19.36 53.06
C PRO A 144 -28.74 -18.45 54.26
N ALA A 145 -29.78 -17.63 54.00
CA ALA A 145 -30.91 -17.16 54.83
C ALA A 145 -30.86 -17.07 56.37
N MET A 146 -31.39 -15.96 56.92
CA MET A 146 -32.61 -15.95 57.74
C MET A 146 -33.13 -14.53 58.06
N ALA A 147 -34.47 -14.41 58.09
CA ALA A 147 -35.25 -13.21 58.38
C ALA A 147 -35.51 -13.01 59.88
N ALA A 148 -35.72 -11.76 60.31
CA ALA A 148 -36.70 -11.38 61.33
C ALA A 148 -36.85 -9.85 61.45
N ALA A 149 -38.09 -9.38 61.39
CA ALA A 149 -38.59 -8.15 62.01
C ALA A 149 -39.76 -8.57 62.95
N PRO A 150 -40.44 -7.71 63.74
CA PRO A 150 -40.17 -6.32 64.16
C PRO A 150 -40.35 -6.11 65.69
N ILE A 151 -39.94 -4.97 66.27
CA ILE A 151 -40.57 -4.42 67.50
C ILE A 151 -40.65 -2.88 67.39
N ILE A 152 -41.79 -2.36 67.83
CA ILE A 152 -42.39 -1.03 67.67
C ILE A 152 -41.78 0.03 68.62
N GLU A 153 -41.89 1.29 68.17
CA GLU A 153 -41.54 2.60 68.74
C GLU A 153 -41.85 2.84 70.24
N PRO A 154 -41.29 3.93 70.82
CA PRO A 154 -42.09 5.16 70.91
C PRO A 154 -41.38 6.45 70.48
N GLN A 155 -42.17 7.22 69.74
CA GLN A 155 -42.11 8.62 69.29
C GLN A 155 -41.59 9.64 70.33
N ALA A 156 -40.69 10.55 69.91
CA ALA A 156 -40.70 11.96 70.33
C ALA A 156 -39.66 12.82 69.54
N ALA A 157 -40.11 14.03 69.21
CA ALA A 157 -39.38 15.20 68.70
C ALA A 157 -39.06 15.24 67.20
N ALA A 158 -39.89 16.01 66.47
CA ALA A 158 -39.62 16.49 65.13
C ALA A 158 -38.44 17.50 65.13
N PRO A 159 -37.41 17.32 64.29
CA PRO A 159 -36.50 18.40 63.93
C PRO A 159 -37.05 19.21 62.74
N GLU A 160 -36.70 20.49 62.70
CA GLU A 160 -36.90 21.43 61.59
C GLU A 160 -36.49 20.83 60.23
N PRO A 161 -37.12 21.24 59.10
CA PRO A 161 -36.67 20.82 57.79
C PRO A 161 -35.26 21.38 57.53
N GLU A 162 -34.29 20.49 57.40
CA GLU A 162 -32.98 20.81 56.82
C GLU A 162 -33.19 21.40 55.41
N PRO A 163 -32.42 22.42 55.03
CA PRO A 163 -32.47 22.96 53.67
C PRO A 163 -32.12 21.85 52.69
N GLU A 164 -32.91 21.71 51.62
CA GLU A 164 -32.61 20.82 50.50
C GLU A 164 -31.16 21.07 50.05
N PRO A 165 -30.33 20.02 49.90
CA PRO A 165 -28.99 20.20 49.36
C PRO A 165 -29.11 20.81 47.97
N GLU A 166 -28.40 21.93 47.75
CA GLU A 166 -28.22 22.49 46.40
C GLU A 166 -27.77 21.34 45.48
N PRO A 167 -28.36 21.21 44.28
CA PRO A 167 -27.93 20.18 43.34
C PRO A 167 -26.44 20.37 43.08
N GLU A 168 -25.65 19.32 43.37
CA GLU A 168 -24.25 19.26 42.95
C GLU A 168 -24.20 19.56 41.45
N PRO A 169 -23.32 20.48 41.00
CA PRO A 169 -23.22 20.77 39.58
C PRO A 169 -22.92 19.46 38.85
N GLU A 170 -23.79 19.11 37.90
CA GLU A 170 -23.57 17.94 37.04
C GLU A 170 -22.14 18.02 36.50
N PRO A 171 -21.35 16.93 36.58
CA PRO A 171 -20.00 16.93 36.05
C PRO A 171 -20.07 17.32 34.57
N VAL A 172 -19.55 18.51 34.26
CA VAL A 172 -19.41 18.98 32.89
C VAL A 172 -18.54 17.95 32.20
N ALA A 173 -19.12 17.16 31.30
CA ALA A 173 -18.36 16.20 30.53
C ALA A 173 -17.31 16.99 29.74
N ASP A 174 -16.03 16.81 30.08
CA ASP A 174 -14.92 17.45 29.37
C ASP A 174 -14.98 17.03 27.90
N LEU A 175 -15.43 17.95 27.04
CA LEU A 175 -15.43 17.74 25.61
C LEU A 175 -13.98 17.63 25.13
N PRO A 176 -13.70 16.78 24.12
CA PRO A 176 -12.36 16.70 23.55
C PRO A 176 -11.93 18.10 23.07
N PRO A 177 -10.66 18.49 23.29
CA PRO A 177 -10.16 19.75 22.75
C PRO A 177 -10.26 19.77 21.22
N ASP A 178 -10.29 20.97 20.66
CA ASP A 178 -10.18 21.16 19.23
C ASP A 178 -8.81 20.68 18.73
N ARG A 179 -8.80 20.06 17.55
CA ARG A 179 -7.57 19.53 16.94
C ARG A 179 -7.68 19.48 15.43
N PRO A 180 -6.56 19.44 14.70
CA PRO A 180 -6.56 19.33 13.24
C PRO A 180 -7.31 18.09 12.76
N LEU A 181 -7.85 18.14 11.53
CA LEU A 181 -8.54 16.99 10.93
C LEU A 181 -7.66 15.73 10.88
N GLY A 182 -6.35 15.87 10.66
CA GLY A 182 -5.42 14.75 10.67
C GLY A 182 -5.48 13.92 11.96
N ASP A 183 -5.55 14.59 13.11
CA ASP A 183 -5.60 13.93 14.43
C ASP A 183 -6.96 13.24 14.65
N TRP A 184 -8.04 13.81 14.11
CA TRP A 184 -9.36 13.17 14.11
C TRP A 184 -9.43 11.91 13.24
N LEU A 185 -8.61 11.81 12.19
CA LEU A 185 -8.56 10.63 11.32
C LEU A 185 -7.60 9.54 11.85
N GLY A 186 -6.84 9.83 12.90
CA GLY A 186 -5.91 8.91 13.54
C GLY A 186 -6.58 7.84 14.42
N ALA A 187 -5.76 6.98 15.05
CA ALA A 187 -6.24 5.85 15.85
C ALA A 187 -7.13 6.23 17.05
N ASN A 188 -6.90 7.41 17.62
CA ASN A 188 -7.61 7.92 18.81
C ASN A 188 -8.57 9.09 18.47
N GLY A 189 -8.98 9.17 17.21
CA GLY A 189 -9.84 10.21 16.69
C GLY A 189 -11.32 9.81 16.70
N LEU A 190 -11.92 9.79 15.51
CA LEU A 190 -13.33 9.49 15.31
C LEU A 190 -13.65 8.01 15.62
N ALA A 191 -14.72 7.77 16.38
CA ALA A 191 -15.13 6.40 16.80
C ALA A 191 -16.40 5.87 16.09
N ARG A 192 -17.06 6.72 15.29
CA ARG A 192 -18.32 6.45 14.60
C ARG A 192 -18.36 7.13 13.24
N ARG A 193 -19.34 6.74 12.41
CA ARG A 193 -19.63 7.40 11.13
C ARG A 193 -19.95 8.87 11.36
N VAL A 194 -19.29 9.74 10.59
CA VAL A 194 -19.47 11.19 10.66
C VAL A 194 -19.53 11.83 9.28
N ARG A 195 -20.23 12.96 9.23
CA ARG A 195 -20.34 13.86 8.08
C ARG A 195 -19.69 15.19 8.44
N LEU A 196 -18.79 15.65 7.59
CA LEU A 196 -18.14 16.97 7.68
C LEU A 196 -18.34 17.74 6.37
N GLN A 197 -18.60 19.03 6.49
CA GLN A 197 -18.61 19.95 5.35
C GLN A 197 -18.16 21.34 5.82
N ARG A 198 -17.02 21.83 5.32
CA ARG A 198 -16.48 23.15 5.69
C ARG A 198 -16.72 24.16 4.58
N ASP A 199 -17.16 25.37 4.93
CA ASP A 199 -17.23 26.54 4.05
C ASP A 199 -17.91 26.30 2.68
N GLY A 200 -18.94 25.46 2.65
CA GLY A 200 -19.64 25.09 1.41
C GLY A 200 -18.83 24.17 0.47
N GLY A 201 -17.69 23.65 0.93
CA GLY A 201 -16.87 22.65 0.26
C GLY A 201 -17.56 21.30 0.09
N PRO A 202 -16.86 20.30 -0.49
CA PRO A 202 -17.42 18.99 -0.77
C PRO A 202 -17.79 18.24 0.51
N VAL A 203 -18.90 17.51 0.51
CA VAL A 203 -19.27 16.67 1.65
C VAL A 203 -18.22 15.56 1.84
N LEU A 204 -17.82 15.36 3.09
CA LEU A 204 -16.94 14.29 3.51
C LEU A 204 -17.70 13.37 4.48
N LEU A 205 -17.89 12.11 4.10
CA LEU A 205 -18.40 11.07 4.98
C LEU A 205 -17.23 10.18 5.40
N VAL A 206 -17.00 9.99 6.70
CA VAL A 206 -15.90 9.16 7.23
C VAL A 206 -16.44 8.04 8.11
N ASP A 207 -16.13 6.79 7.76
CA ASP A 207 -16.38 5.60 8.58
C ASP A 207 -15.04 5.07 9.12
N PRO A 208 -14.65 5.47 10.34
CA PRO A 208 -13.37 5.05 10.92
C PRO A 208 -13.32 3.56 11.26
N ARG A 209 -14.47 2.92 11.50
CA ARG A 209 -14.53 1.48 11.83
C ARG A 209 -14.28 0.63 10.59
N SER A 210 -14.93 0.97 9.49
CA SER A 210 -14.76 0.31 8.20
C SER A 210 -13.50 0.79 7.46
N LYS A 211 -12.81 1.82 7.97
CA LYS A 211 -11.64 2.48 7.37
C LYS A 211 -11.90 2.96 5.95
N VAL A 212 -13.09 3.53 5.72
CA VAL A 212 -13.48 4.10 4.43
C VAL A 212 -14.00 5.53 4.58
N TRP A 213 -14.01 6.25 3.48
CA TRP A 213 -14.65 7.55 3.38
C TRP A 213 -15.33 7.73 2.02
N HIS A 214 -16.28 8.66 1.94
CA HIS A 214 -16.90 9.10 0.70
C HIS A 214 -16.67 10.60 0.54
N GLY A 215 -16.31 11.01 -0.67
CA GLY A 215 -16.13 12.40 -1.07
C GLY A 215 -15.60 12.45 -2.51
N PRO A 216 -14.98 13.58 -2.92
CA PRO A 216 -14.40 13.72 -4.25
C PRO A 216 -13.39 12.61 -4.57
N ALA A 217 -13.31 12.19 -5.83
CA ALA A 217 -12.34 11.16 -6.27
C ALA A 217 -10.87 11.63 -6.15
N THR A 218 -10.66 12.95 -6.26
CA THR A 218 -9.39 13.64 -6.14
C THR A 218 -9.23 14.26 -4.75
N LEU A 219 -7.99 14.43 -4.30
CA LEU A 219 -7.67 14.90 -2.94
C LEU A 219 -7.54 16.42 -2.86
N LYS A 220 -7.16 17.09 -3.96
CA LYS A 220 -6.97 18.56 -3.99
C LYS A 220 -8.18 19.37 -3.47
N PRO A 221 -9.43 19.02 -3.77
CA PRO A 221 -10.59 19.74 -3.22
C PRO A 221 -10.71 19.70 -1.70
N LEU A 222 -10.00 18.80 -1.02
CA LEU A 222 -10.05 18.63 0.44
C LEU A 222 -8.89 19.31 1.17
N VAL A 223 -7.95 19.96 0.49
CA VAL A 223 -6.77 20.58 1.13
C VAL A 223 -7.18 21.57 2.23
N ALA A 224 -8.16 22.43 1.96
CA ALA A 224 -8.66 23.42 2.93
C ALA A 224 -9.28 22.77 4.19
N TYR A 225 -9.68 21.49 4.15
CA TYR A 225 -10.25 20.82 5.31
C TYR A 225 -9.20 20.54 6.39
N PHE A 226 -7.92 20.49 6.00
CA PHE A 226 -6.77 20.29 6.88
C PHE A 226 -6.22 21.59 7.45
N GLU A 227 -6.81 22.74 7.10
CA GLU A 227 -6.46 24.03 7.69
C GLU A 227 -7.22 24.26 9.00
N GLY A 228 -6.52 24.76 10.02
CA GLY A 228 -7.07 25.04 11.34
C GLY A 228 -7.48 23.79 12.13
N THR A 229 -8.27 24.00 13.18
CA THR A 229 -8.77 22.95 14.08
C THR A 229 -10.27 22.73 13.89
N LEU A 230 -10.74 21.58 14.37
CA LEU A 230 -12.14 21.16 14.41
C LEU A 230 -12.49 20.68 15.82
N LEU A 231 -13.68 21.05 16.27
CA LEU A 231 -14.34 20.49 17.44
C LEU A 231 -15.07 19.19 17.07
N ILE A 232 -15.36 18.34 18.07
CA ILE A 232 -16.18 17.14 17.83
C ILE A 232 -17.57 17.48 17.28
N GLU A 233 -18.07 18.68 17.60
CA GLU A 233 -19.39 19.18 17.20
C GLU A 233 -19.47 19.57 15.72
N ASP A 234 -18.32 19.85 15.08
CA ASP A 234 -18.26 20.11 13.63
C ASP A 234 -18.59 18.86 12.80
N PHE A 235 -18.62 17.69 13.45
CA PHE A 235 -18.93 16.41 12.84
C PHE A 235 -20.38 16.01 13.10
N ALA A 236 -21.22 16.12 12.07
CA ALA A 236 -22.58 15.60 12.14
C ALA A 236 -22.56 14.06 12.15
N THR A 237 -23.48 13.43 12.88
CA THR A 237 -23.63 11.97 12.94
C THR A 237 -24.94 11.56 12.27
N PRO A 238 -24.96 11.35 10.94
CA PRO A 238 -26.16 10.91 10.26
C PRO A 238 -26.56 9.51 10.73
N ASP A 239 -27.87 9.23 10.71
CA ASP A 239 -28.35 7.86 10.89
C ASP A 239 -27.96 6.98 9.69
N ALA A 240 -28.24 5.68 9.80
CA ALA A 240 -27.85 4.73 8.75
C ALA A 240 -28.50 5.04 7.39
N ALA A 241 -29.78 5.43 7.37
CA ALA A 241 -30.49 5.67 6.11
C ALA A 241 -29.96 6.94 5.42
N ALA A 242 -29.73 8.01 6.18
CA ALA A 242 -29.16 9.25 5.69
C ALA A 242 -27.72 9.04 5.18
N TRP A 243 -26.92 8.25 5.90
CA TRP A 243 -25.57 7.90 5.49
C TRP A 243 -25.55 7.19 4.13
N GLU A 244 -26.31 6.10 3.97
CA GLU A 244 -26.29 5.32 2.73
C GLU A 244 -26.80 6.15 1.55
N ALA A 245 -27.85 6.96 1.75
CA ALA A 245 -28.39 7.83 0.70
C ALA A 245 -27.43 8.95 0.27
N GLU A 246 -26.62 9.49 1.17
CA GLU A 246 -25.62 10.51 0.85
C GLU A 246 -24.35 9.88 0.24
N ALA A 247 -23.93 8.72 0.75
CA ALA A 247 -22.84 7.92 0.19
C ALA A 247 -23.10 7.53 -1.28
N GLU A 248 -24.31 7.08 -1.60
CA GLU A 248 -24.71 6.73 -2.98
C GLU A 248 -24.62 7.93 -3.93
N LYS A 249 -25.01 9.14 -3.47
CA LYS A 249 -24.94 10.37 -4.28
C LYS A 249 -23.51 10.84 -4.52
N ILE A 250 -22.64 10.69 -3.53
CA ILE A 250 -21.24 11.12 -3.61
C ILE A 250 -20.43 10.17 -4.49
N GLY A 251 -20.66 8.87 -4.35
CA GLY A 251 -20.02 7.83 -5.13
C GLY A 251 -19.24 6.82 -4.29
N ALA A 252 -18.37 6.07 -4.96
CA ALA A 252 -17.70 4.91 -4.39
C ALA A 252 -16.89 5.24 -3.14
N ALA A 253 -16.93 4.31 -2.16
CA ALA A 253 -16.09 4.37 -0.97
C ALA A 253 -14.61 4.33 -1.34
N GLN A 254 -13.82 5.09 -0.60
CA GLN A 254 -12.37 5.20 -0.77
C GLN A 254 -11.66 4.81 0.52
N PRO A 255 -10.41 4.28 0.46
CA PRO A 255 -9.67 3.92 1.67
C PRO A 255 -9.37 5.14 2.54
N LEU A 256 -9.64 5.05 3.85
CA LEU A 256 -9.35 6.11 4.82
C LEU A 256 -7.87 6.51 4.85
N SER A 257 -6.98 5.57 4.53
CA SER A 257 -5.56 5.83 4.39
C SER A 257 -5.23 6.92 3.37
N ARG A 258 -6.07 7.18 2.35
CA ARG A 258 -5.85 8.31 1.42
C ARG A 258 -6.00 9.67 2.11
N LEU A 259 -6.95 9.82 3.04
CA LEU A 259 -7.10 11.05 3.82
C LEU A 259 -6.01 11.18 4.88
N GLN A 260 -5.64 10.08 5.54
CA GLN A 260 -4.54 10.07 6.50
C GLN A 260 -3.21 10.42 5.83
N TRP A 261 -2.99 9.93 4.61
CA TRP A 261 -1.85 10.30 3.77
C TRP A 261 -1.86 11.80 3.48
N LEU A 262 -3.00 12.35 3.05
CA LEU A 262 -3.13 13.79 2.80
C LEU A 262 -2.87 14.62 4.07
N ALA A 263 -3.33 14.15 5.22
CA ALA A 263 -3.07 14.78 6.50
C ALA A 263 -1.57 14.87 6.80
N GLY A 264 -0.85 13.74 6.64
CA GLY A 264 0.60 13.70 6.83
C GLY A 264 1.33 14.58 5.81
N LEU A 265 0.87 14.62 4.56
CA LEU A 265 1.44 15.46 3.51
C LEU A 265 1.33 16.96 3.84
N LEU A 266 0.19 17.40 4.39
CA LEU A 266 -0.07 18.81 4.64
C LEU A 266 0.40 19.30 6.02
N GLY A 267 0.50 18.40 7.00
CA GLY A 267 0.78 18.77 8.39
C GLY A 267 2.22 19.19 8.67
N GLY A 268 3.17 18.81 7.81
CA GLY A 268 4.60 19.10 8.00
C GLY A 268 5.03 20.49 7.54
N HIS A 269 4.30 21.09 6.60
CA HIS A 269 4.66 22.37 5.97
C HIS A 269 6.11 22.44 5.48
N GLY A 270 6.61 21.36 4.88
CA GLY A 270 7.99 21.25 4.39
C GLY A 270 8.99 20.74 5.43
N ALA A 271 8.55 20.38 6.63
CA ALA A 271 9.38 19.78 7.66
C ALA A 271 8.80 18.43 8.10
N LEU A 272 9.65 17.56 8.65
CA LEU A 272 9.15 16.33 9.28
C LEU A 272 8.28 16.68 10.49
N LEU A 273 7.20 15.93 10.68
CA LEU A 273 6.28 16.11 11.81
C LEU A 273 7.01 15.90 13.15
N PRO A 274 6.61 16.58 14.24
CA PRO A 274 7.25 16.44 15.55
C PRO A 274 7.42 14.99 15.98
N GLY A 275 8.60 14.67 16.53
CA GLY A 275 8.97 13.31 16.95
C GLY A 275 9.74 12.51 15.89
N ASN A 276 9.84 13.02 14.66
CA ASN A 276 10.69 12.48 13.61
C ASN A 276 12.03 13.23 13.55
N ASP A 277 13.12 12.50 13.34
CA ASP A 277 14.49 13.03 13.27
C ASP A 277 14.81 13.53 11.85
N PRO A 278 15.11 14.84 11.64
CA PRO A 278 15.51 15.37 10.33
C PRO A 278 16.76 14.70 9.73
N ASP A 279 17.68 14.25 10.59
CA ASP A 279 18.90 13.54 10.19
C ASP A 279 18.69 12.01 10.21
N GLY A 280 17.46 11.59 10.48
CA GLY A 280 17.02 10.21 10.50
C GLY A 280 17.01 9.56 9.13
N HIS A 281 17.25 8.25 9.10
CA HIS A 281 17.14 7.47 7.87
C HIS A 281 15.73 6.91 7.75
N TYR A 282 15.09 7.15 6.61
CA TYR A 282 13.75 6.68 6.31
C TYR A 282 13.78 5.77 5.09
N ARG A 283 12.94 4.73 5.10
CA ARG A 283 12.70 3.89 3.92
C ARG A 283 11.23 3.66 3.71
N LEU A 284 10.85 3.42 2.45
CA LEU A 284 9.55 2.86 2.13
C LEU A 284 9.56 1.35 2.42
N THR A 285 8.54 0.86 3.11
CA THR A 285 8.36 -0.58 3.38
C THR A 285 7.73 -1.30 2.19
N LYS A 286 7.04 -0.56 1.33
CA LYS A 286 6.45 -1.01 0.06
C LYS A 286 6.20 0.16 -0.87
N TRP A 287 5.95 -0.13 -2.14
CA TRP A 287 5.61 0.90 -3.12
C TRP A 287 4.27 1.58 -2.76
N PRO A 288 4.22 2.91 -2.59
CA PRO A 288 3.00 3.62 -2.26
C PRO A 288 2.09 3.79 -3.48
N GLN A 289 0.78 3.83 -3.23
CA GLN A 289 -0.16 4.25 -4.25
C GLN A 289 0.07 5.75 -4.51
N THR A 290 0.56 6.07 -5.70
CA THR A 290 0.86 7.46 -6.07
C THR A 290 -0.39 8.16 -6.56
N GLU A 291 -0.66 9.32 -5.97
CA GLU A 291 -1.73 10.20 -6.38
C GLU A 291 -1.33 10.96 -7.65
N ARG A 292 -2.08 10.77 -8.75
CA ARG A 292 -1.77 11.39 -10.07
C ARG A 292 -1.64 12.91 -10.00
N GLU A 293 -2.29 13.53 -9.02
CA GLU A 293 -2.27 14.97 -8.78
C GLU A 293 -0.95 15.49 -8.20
N TYR A 294 -0.06 14.58 -7.75
CA TYR A 294 1.23 14.84 -7.12
C TYR A 294 2.38 14.11 -7.86
N PRO A 295 2.71 14.53 -9.09
CA PRO A 295 3.62 13.79 -9.97
C PRO A 295 5.06 13.70 -9.48
N LYS A 296 5.51 14.61 -8.61
CA LYS A 296 6.87 14.59 -8.03
C LYS A 296 7.08 13.36 -7.12
N HIS A 297 6.03 12.90 -6.46
CA HIS A 297 6.09 11.82 -5.47
C HIS A 297 6.58 10.49 -6.05
N PHE A 298 6.36 10.24 -7.34
CA PHE A 298 6.91 9.05 -8.00
C PHE A 298 8.44 9.02 -7.92
N ARG A 299 9.11 10.15 -8.17
CA ARG A 299 10.58 10.25 -8.11
C ARG A 299 11.11 10.10 -6.69
N ILE A 300 10.42 10.69 -5.71
CA ILE A 300 10.76 10.54 -4.29
C ILE A 300 10.65 9.07 -3.87
N ALA A 301 9.54 8.40 -4.25
CA ALA A 301 9.34 6.98 -3.96
C ALA A 301 10.42 6.11 -4.62
N THR A 302 10.77 6.34 -5.88
CA THR A 302 11.86 5.62 -6.55
C THR A 302 13.19 5.77 -5.81
N ALA A 303 13.49 6.96 -5.27
CA ALA A 303 14.70 7.17 -4.47
C ALA A 303 14.64 6.40 -3.15
N MET A 304 13.55 6.54 -2.38
CA MET A 304 13.39 5.88 -1.07
C MET A 304 13.31 4.35 -1.14
N MET A 305 12.90 3.77 -2.27
CA MET A 305 12.85 2.31 -2.45
C MET A 305 14.24 1.68 -2.59
N LYS A 306 15.30 2.47 -2.80
CA LYS A 306 16.68 1.95 -2.90
C LYS A 306 17.26 1.53 -1.55
N GLY A 307 16.76 2.08 -0.46
CA GLY A 307 17.23 1.80 0.89
C GLY A 307 16.94 2.95 1.85
N PRO A 308 17.30 2.80 3.14
CA PRO A 308 17.20 3.86 4.13
C PRO A 308 18.05 5.07 3.72
N ALA A 309 17.47 6.26 3.76
CA ALA A 309 18.15 7.51 3.42
C ALA A 309 17.55 8.69 4.19
N THR A 310 18.34 9.73 4.40
CA THR A 310 17.90 11.01 4.99
C THR A 310 17.05 11.83 4.02
N VAL A 311 16.37 12.86 4.53
CA VAL A 311 15.61 13.82 3.70
C VAL A 311 16.52 14.44 2.61
N ALA A 312 17.74 14.83 2.99
CA ALA A 312 18.70 15.46 2.08
C ALA A 312 19.16 14.51 0.96
N GLU A 313 19.49 13.26 1.28
CA GLU A 313 19.94 12.26 0.30
C GLU A 313 18.81 11.88 -0.69
N VAL A 314 17.57 11.78 -0.19
CA VAL A 314 16.40 11.53 -1.04
C VAL A 314 16.14 12.72 -1.95
N ALA A 315 16.26 13.96 -1.46
CA ALA A 315 16.11 15.17 -2.26
C ALA A 315 17.14 15.23 -3.40
N GLU A 316 18.42 14.97 -3.08
CA GLU A 316 19.50 14.93 -4.07
C GLU A 316 19.25 13.86 -5.14
N SER A 317 18.96 12.62 -4.72
CA SER A 317 18.80 11.49 -5.65
C SER A 317 17.51 11.51 -6.47
N SER A 318 16.45 12.16 -5.98
CA SER A 318 15.17 12.32 -6.69
C SER A 318 15.09 13.61 -7.54
N GLY A 319 15.96 14.59 -7.28
CA GLY A 319 15.89 15.92 -7.86
C GLY A 319 14.63 16.69 -7.44
N VAL A 320 14.18 16.49 -6.19
CA VAL A 320 13.01 17.17 -5.60
C VAL A 320 13.49 17.97 -4.38
N ALA A 321 12.82 19.08 -4.07
CA ALA A 321 13.15 19.92 -2.92
C ALA A 321 12.97 19.17 -1.59
N GLN A 322 13.81 19.46 -0.59
CA GLN A 322 13.80 18.77 0.70
C GLN A 322 12.46 18.90 1.42
N GLU A 323 11.79 20.04 1.26
CA GLU A 323 10.50 20.33 1.85
C GLU A 323 9.44 19.33 1.37
N GLU A 324 9.40 19.08 0.06
CA GLU A 324 8.44 18.14 -0.52
C GLU A 324 8.79 16.68 -0.22
N VAL A 325 10.09 16.39 -0.01
CA VAL A 325 10.52 15.08 0.48
C VAL A 325 10.07 14.86 1.92
N ALA A 326 10.23 15.86 2.79
CA ALA A 326 9.78 15.78 4.17
C ALA A 326 8.26 15.56 4.27
N ASP A 327 7.47 16.34 3.53
CA ASP A 327 6.02 16.18 3.46
C ASP A 327 5.63 14.79 2.94
N PHE A 328 6.31 14.29 1.90
CA PHE A 328 6.08 12.95 1.39
C PHE A 328 6.41 11.86 2.42
N ILE A 329 7.51 12.00 3.17
CA ILE A 329 7.87 11.07 4.25
C ILE A 329 6.78 11.07 5.33
N ASN A 330 6.33 12.25 5.78
CA ASN A 330 5.24 12.37 6.76
C ASN A 330 3.97 11.63 6.31
N ALA A 331 3.57 11.81 5.05
CA ALA A 331 2.40 11.16 4.46
C ALA A 331 2.51 9.62 4.47
N ASN A 332 3.71 9.09 4.21
CA ASN A 332 3.96 7.65 4.22
C ASN A 332 4.14 7.09 5.64
N LEU A 333 4.67 7.85 6.58
CA LEU A 333 4.72 7.47 8.00
C LEU A 333 3.29 7.38 8.58
N ALA A 334 2.44 8.38 8.28
CA ALA A 334 1.04 8.41 8.71
C ALA A 334 0.21 7.21 8.22
N THR A 335 0.62 6.58 7.12
CA THR A 335 -0.05 5.40 6.55
C THR A 335 0.68 4.07 6.82
N GLY A 336 1.83 4.10 7.49
CA GLY A 336 2.67 2.92 7.74
C GLY A 336 3.39 2.38 6.50
N TYR A 337 3.55 3.21 5.47
CA TYR A 337 4.22 2.86 4.20
C TYR A 337 5.69 3.28 4.20
N ALA A 338 6.09 4.11 5.16
CA ALA A 338 7.47 4.38 5.50
C ALA A 338 7.75 4.02 6.96
N GLU A 339 9.02 3.84 7.27
CA GLU A 339 9.50 3.67 8.63
C GLU A 339 10.85 4.38 8.83
N PHE A 340 11.11 4.77 10.07
CA PHE A 340 12.43 5.19 10.52
C PHE A 340 13.32 3.97 10.72
N VAL A 341 14.56 4.05 10.24
CA VAL A 341 15.57 3.02 10.37
C VAL A 341 16.67 3.54 11.28
N PRO A 342 16.81 2.98 12.50
CA PRO A 342 17.87 3.41 13.40
C PRO A 342 19.24 3.11 12.80
N PRO A 343 20.27 3.94 13.09
CA PRO A 343 21.62 3.67 12.64
C PRO A 343 22.05 2.27 13.10
N ALA A 344 22.64 1.50 12.18
CA ALA A 344 23.15 0.18 12.53
C ALA A 344 24.21 0.34 13.63
N PRO A 345 24.18 -0.52 14.67
CA PRO A 345 25.25 -0.52 15.66
C PRO A 345 26.58 -0.78 14.94
N PRO A 346 27.68 -0.11 15.34
CA PRO A 346 28.97 -0.31 14.72
C PRO A 346 29.31 -1.81 14.76
N GLU A 347 29.68 -2.38 13.62
CA GLU A 347 30.14 -3.76 13.57
C GLU A 347 31.32 -3.90 14.54
N PRO A 348 31.33 -4.94 15.39
CA PRO A 348 32.46 -5.17 16.27
C PRO A 348 33.70 -5.35 15.39
N ASP A 349 34.75 -4.57 15.66
CA ASP A 349 36.06 -4.71 15.03
C ASP A 349 36.44 -6.18 15.01
N THR A 350 36.34 -6.82 13.85
CA THR A 350 36.74 -8.21 13.71
C THR A 350 38.25 -8.20 13.91
N PRO A 351 38.80 -8.81 14.99
CA PRO A 351 40.22 -8.76 15.21
C PRO A 351 40.90 -9.42 14.03
N ALA A 352 41.79 -8.66 13.38
CA ALA A 352 42.58 -9.12 12.25
C ALA A 352 43.08 -10.54 12.51
N GLN A 353 42.65 -11.50 11.67
CA GLN A 353 43.12 -12.87 11.75
C GLN A 353 44.65 -12.84 11.65
N LYS A 354 45.31 -13.18 12.77
CA LYS A 354 46.75 -13.43 12.77
C LYS A 354 47.04 -14.45 11.66
N PRO A 355 48.06 -14.23 10.81
CA PRO A 355 48.41 -15.20 9.79
C PRO A 355 48.73 -16.53 10.49
N ALA A 356 47.99 -17.57 10.10
CA ALA A 356 48.19 -18.91 10.60
C ALA A 356 49.63 -19.35 10.27
N GLY A 357 50.50 -19.35 11.27
CA GLY A 357 51.84 -19.93 11.17
C GLY A 357 51.71 -21.41 10.87
N GLY A 358 51.98 -21.79 9.62
CA GLY A 358 51.90 -23.17 9.15
C GLY A 358 52.83 -24.10 9.92
N LEU A 359 52.23 -25.13 10.52
CA LEU A 359 52.89 -26.21 11.27
C LEU A 359 53.71 -27.18 10.36
N PHE A 360 53.87 -26.88 9.06
CA PHE A 360 54.58 -27.73 8.10
C PHE A 360 55.98 -27.23 7.70
N GLY A 361 56.48 -26.15 8.30
CA GLY A 361 57.78 -25.55 7.93
C GLY A 361 59.03 -26.21 8.52
N ARG A 362 58.94 -27.31 9.30
CA ARG A 362 60.05 -27.77 10.15
C ARG A 362 60.66 -29.14 9.85
N ILE A 363 60.46 -29.72 8.66
CA ILE A 363 61.07 -31.01 8.26
C ILE A 363 61.79 -30.95 6.90
N ARG A 364 62.60 -29.92 6.67
CA ARG A 364 63.72 -30.01 5.70
C ARG A 364 64.95 -29.33 6.29
N GLY A 365 65.83 -30.14 6.86
CA GLY A 365 67.10 -29.67 7.39
C GLY A 365 67.70 -30.63 8.41
N ARG A 366 67.97 -31.87 8.01
CA ARG A 366 69.08 -32.69 8.51
C ARG A 366 69.55 -33.63 7.42
#